data_AF-A0A7X2NKP8-F1
#
_entry.id   AF-A0A7X2NKP8-F1
#
_cell.length_a   1.000
_cell.length_b   1.000
_cell.length_c   1.000
_cell.angle_alpha   90.00
_cell.angle_beta   90.00
_cell.angle_gamma   90.00
#
_symmetry.space_group_name_H-M   'P 1'
#
loop_
_entity.id
_entity.type
_entity.pdbx_description
1 polymer ?
#
loop_
_entity_poly.entity_id
_entity_poly.type
_entity_poly.pdbx_seq_one_letter_code
_entity_poly.pdbx_strand_id
1 'polypeptide(L)' 'MKEIFNAKEAAHYIGCGAQKVRERMKRGLWDLGEVIPKGKLGNKEKCEYNIYRYKLERHIGRKLDEVDTSK' A
#
# COMPACT_ATOMS: atom_id res chain seq x y z
N MET A 1 -0.28 15.08 -7.07
CA MET A 1 0.32 14.01 -6.25
C MET A 1 -0.74 13.12 -5.62
N LYS A 2 -0.61 11.81 -5.78
CA LYS A 2 -1.51 10.81 -5.16
C LYS A 2 -1.13 10.58 -3.69
N GLU A 3 -2.11 10.66 -2.80
CA GLU A 3 -1.89 10.54 -1.34
C GLU A 3 -2.16 9.14 -0.78
N ILE A 4 -3.01 8.35 -1.45
CA ILE A 4 -3.37 6.99 -1.05
C ILE A 4 -3.04 6.03 -2.19
N PHE A 5 -2.23 5.03 -1.90
CA PHE A 5 -1.81 3.98 -2.82
C PHE A 5 -2.52 2.67 -2.51
N ASN A 6 -2.73 1.85 -3.53
CA ASN A 6 -3.11 0.46 -3.32
C ASN A 6 -1.87 -0.43 -3.08
N ALA A 7 -2.10 -1.67 -2.65
CA ALA A 7 -1.01 -2.61 -2.37
C ALA A 7 -0.08 -2.89 -3.57
N LYS A 8 -0.56 -2.80 -4.81
CA LYS A 8 0.27 -3.02 -6.01
C LYS A 8 1.19 -1.83 -6.25
N GLU A 9 0.67 -0.62 -6.13
CA GLU A 9 1.44 0.61 -6.30
C GLU A 9 2.50 0.74 -5.21
N ALA A 10 2.13 0.54 -3.94
CA ALA A 10 3.10 0.57 -2.85
C ALA A 10 4.20 -0.50 -3.02
N ALA A 11 3.86 -1.67 -3.54
CA ALA A 11 4.82 -2.74 -3.79
C ALA A 11 5.89 -2.35 -4.82
N HIS A 12 5.51 -1.56 -5.83
CA HIS A 12 6.45 -1.01 -6.81
C HIS A 12 7.51 -0.15 -6.11
N TYR A 13 7.08 0.78 -5.26
CA TYR A 13 8.00 1.67 -4.54
C TYR A 13 8.85 0.98 -3.47
N ILE A 14 8.33 -0.08 -2.85
CA ILE A 14 9.06 -0.90 -1.87
C ILE A 14 10.03 -1.86 -2.56
N GLY A 15 9.85 -2.13 -3.87
CA GLY A 15 10.65 -3.12 -4.60
C GLY A 15 10.30 -4.56 -4.23
N CYS A 16 9.01 -4.86 -3.99
CA CYS A 16 8.55 -6.21 -3.67
C CYS A 16 7.25 -6.60 -4.37
N GLY A 17 6.77 -7.82 -4.15
CA GLY A 17 5.47 -8.27 -4.68
C GLY A 17 4.29 -7.73 -3.86
N ALA A 18 3.19 -7.40 -4.53
CA ALA A 18 1.97 -6.91 -3.88
C ALA A 18 1.39 -7.86 -2.82
N GLN A 19 1.60 -9.18 -2.97
CA GLN A 19 1.20 -10.15 -1.95
C GLN A 19 1.95 -9.96 -0.63
N LYS A 20 3.27 -9.68 -0.70
CA LYS A 20 4.09 -9.43 0.47
C LYS A 20 3.60 -8.20 1.23
N VAL A 21 3.27 -7.11 0.53
CA VAL A 21 2.67 -5.91 1.14
C VAL A 21 1.38 -6.27 1.88
N ARG A 22 0.46 -6.99 1.22
CA ARG A 22 -0.82 -7.40 1.81
C ARG A 22 -0.65 -8.24 3.08
N GLU A 23 0.23 -9.24 3.05
CA GLU A 23 0.50 -10.12 4.18
C GLU A 23 1.14 -9.37 5.34
N ARG A 24 2.11 -8.49 5.07
CA ARG A 24 2.79 -7.70 6.10
C ARG A 24 1.84 -6.71 6.77
N MET A 25 1.00 -6.03 6.00
CA MET A 25 -0.04 -5.14 6.55
C MET A 25 -1.10 -5.92 7.34
N LYS A 26 -1.59 -7.06 6.81
CA LYS A 26 -2.57 -7.91 7.52
C LYS A 26 -2.04 -8.44 8.86
N ARG A 27 -0.74 -8.72 8.94
CA ARG A 27 -0.08 -9.17 10.17
C ARG A 27 0.31 -8.02 11.11
N GLY A 28 0.04 -6.77 10.73
CA GLY A 28 0.45 -5.59 11.50
C GLY A 28 1.96 -5.36 11.55
N LEU A 29 2.73 -6.03 10.69
CA LEU A 29 4.19 -5.90 10.66
C LEU A 29 4.62 -4.59 10.00
N TRP A 30 3.83 -4.11 9.05
CA TRP A 30 4.07 -2.86 8.33
C TRP A 30 2.91 -1.91 8.55
N ASP A 31 3.18 -0.79 9.25
CA ASP A 31 2.23 0.31 9.39
C ASP A 31 2.33 1.24 8.16
N LEU A 32 1.68 0.82 7.08
CA LEU A 32 1.60 1.60 5.83
C LEU A 32 0.26 2.34 5.69
N GLY A 33 -0.74 2.00 6.51
CA GLY A 33 -2.08 2.57 6.44
C GLY A 33 -3.13 1.55 6.86
N GLU A 34 -4.30 1.56 6.22
CA GLU A 34 -5.44 0.76 6.64
C GLU A 34 -5.68 -0.46 5.73
N VAL A 35 -6.09 -1.56 6.37
CA VAL A 35 -6.60 -2.77 5.71
C VAL A 35 -8.10 -2.83 5.93
N ILE A 36 -8.88 -2.63 4.88
CA ILE A 36 -10.33 -2.72 4.96
C ILE A 36 -10.76 -4.12 4.51
N PRO A 37 -11.28 -4.96 5.43
CA PRO A 37 -11.67 -6.31 5.11
C PRO A 37 -12.92 -6.32 4.24
N LYS A 38 -13.04 -7.34 3.37
CA LYS A 38 -14.16 -7.49 2.42
C LYS A 38 -15.55 -7.39 3.07
N GLY A 39 -15.71 -7.90 4.29
CA GLY A 39 -16.98 -7.90 5.02
C GLY A 39 -17.45 -6.51 5.45
N LYS A 40 -16.55 -5.52 5.52
CA LYS A 40 -16.90 -4.13 5.83
C LYS A 40 -17.21 -3.30 4.59
N LEU A 41 -17.01 -3.85 3.39
CA LEU A 41 -17.07 -3.08 2.15
C LEU A 41 -18.32 -3.30 1.30
N GLY A 42 -19.33 -3.96 1.86
CA GLY A 42 -20.67 -4.02 1.28
C GLY A 42 -20.71 -4.45 -0.19
N ASN A 43 -19.97 -5.51 -0.56
CA ASN A 43 -19.90 -6.20 -1.88
C ASN A 43 -18.56 -6.17 -2.65
N LYS A 44 -17.40 -6.04 -2.00
CA LYS A 44 -16.11 -6.33 -2.67
C LYS A 44 -15.67 -7.77 -2.47
N GLU A 45 -15.25 -8.42 -3.56
CA GLU A 45 -14.65 -9.77 -3.52
C GLU A 45 -13.31 -9.81 -2.78
N LYS A 46 -12.63 -8.65 -2.66
CA LYS A 46 -11.25 -8.52 -2.16
C LYS A 46 -11.17 -7.47 -1.07
N CYS A 47 -10.20 -7.64 -0.16
CA CYS A 47 -9.85 -6.63 0.84
C CYS A 47 -9.23 -5.40 0.14
N GLU A 48 -9.51 -4.23 0.67
CA GLU A 48 -8.91 -2.97 0.22
C GLU A 48 -7.74 -2.60 1.13
N TYR A 49 -6.70 -2.02 0.53
CA TYR A 49 -5.47 -1.64 1.23
C TYR A 49 -5.21 -0.19 0.89
N ASN A 50 -5.45 0.69 1.86
CA ASN A 50 -5.24 2.12 1.74
C ASN A 50 -3.90 2.46 2.35
N ILE A 51 -2.88 2.60 1.50
CA ILE A 51 -1.51 2.88 1.92
C ILE A 51 -1.28 4.37 1.81
N TYR A 52 -1.02 5.03 2.93
CA TYR A 52 -0.79 6.47 2.93
C TYR A 52 0.62 6.80 2.46
N ARG A 53 0.72 7.80 1.59
CA ARG A 53 1.97 8.29 1.04
C ARG A 53 3.02 8.57 2.12
N TYR A 54 2.65 9.34 3.15
CA TYR A 54 3.59 9.72 4.21
C TYR A 54 4.14 8.52 4.99
N LYS A 55 3.32 7.47 5.19
CA LYS A 55 3.78 6.23 5.84
C LYS A 55 4.65 5.41 4.92
N LEU A 56 4.30 5.35 3.63
CA LEU A 56 5.10 4.67 2.61
C LEU A 56 6.47 5.32 2.46
N GLU A 57 6.55 6.65 2.33
CA GLU A 57 7.78 7.44 2.29
C GLU A 57 8.65 7.21 3.53
N ARG A 58 8.03 7.22 4.72
CA ARG A 58 8.72 6.91 5.98
C ARG A 58 9.27 5.48 6.00
N HIS A 59 8.55 4.52 5.43
CA HIS A 59 8.96 3.12 5.38
C HIS A 59 10.14 2.90 4.44
N ILE A 60 10.16 3.56 3.29
CA ILE A 60 11.23 3.44 2.29
C ILE A 60 12.40 4.41 2.53
N GLY A 61 12.24 5.39 3.42
CA GLY A 61 13.27 6.38 3.75
C GLY A 61 13.54 7.41 2.65
N ARG A 62 12.66 7.53 1.64
CA ARG A 62 12.78 8.47 0.52
C ARG A 62 11.42 9.07 0.17
N LYS A 63 11.43 10.25 -0.45
CA LYS A 63 10.22 10.87 -1.01
C LYS A 63 9.84 10.20 -2.32
N LEU A 64 8.54 10.08 -2.56
CA LEU A 64 7.96 9.47 -3.76
C LEU A 64 7.81 10.52 -4.86
N ASP A 65 8.89 10.93 -5.52
CA ASP A 65 8.77 11.85 -6.66
C ASP A 65 8.02 11.20 -7.84
N GLU A 66 7.27 11.98 -8.61
CA GLU A 66 6.33 11.52 -9.66
C GLU A 66 6.98 10.70 -10.81
N VAL A 67 8.30 10.50 -10.78
CA VAL A 67 9.07 9.86 -11.85
C VAL A 67 9.00 8.32 -11.84
N ASP A 68 8.58 7.72 -10.72
CA ASP A 68 8.59 6.25 -10.55
C ASP A 68 7.33 5.55 -11.13
N THR A 69 6.38 6.25 -11.77
CA THR A 69 5.18 5.61 -12.38
C THR A 69 5.35 5.08 -13.80
N SER A 70 6.54 5.16 -14.40
CA SER A 70 6.76 4.76 -15.79
C SER A 70 7.78 3.63 -15.92
N LYS A 71 7.31 2.38 -15.95
CA LYS A 71 7.84 1.34 -16.84
C LYS A 71 6.90 0.14 -16.96
#